data_AF-K7G4S5-F1
#
_entry.id   AF-K7G4S5-F1
#
_cell.length_a   1.000
_cell.length_b   1.000
_cell.length_c   1.000
_cell.angle_alpha   90.00
_cell.angle_beta   90.00
_cell.angle_gamma   90.00
#
_symmetry.space_group_name_H-M   'P 1'
#
loop_
_entity.id
_entity.type
_entity.pdbx_description
1 polymer ?
#
loop_
_entity_poly.entity_id
_entity_poly.type
_entity_poly.pdbx_seq_one_letter_code
_entity_poly.pdbx_strand_id
1 'polypeptide(L)'
;MGLLPDDLVVILAELDQKELKQFKMKLVVFPVKEGCDNIPPGRLEKAKALELCAILKSYYGKDYALQVTMQLLTDIGRSDLAEILGQTTGAGSRSEGQEFDLSCGGATGELLQSLTAWEKERYSWSELERIASSEGGNWSEHSTAEQGRNEKCKLCPREEDLQEKIFPETVCSPDGEQETYRVHLPTAGTFCCSETDLGFEVRAPVTVQYGYDSWDRHLAARSTPKWMVAGPLFSIRAEPARAGAALHLPHFLCLTSAESRGEADAARVQIAHFAEEGMTLEEPTGLRPFHAVLQNPSFSLYGVLLVVSRVLPIPVHALVLIYLALRAADTTLHLYLIPNDHSLEKAIKEHEERNSSFFVDKSPQTKQPLYFHTEYAVSCLPEAEITPWILTFSYTSQEKRQPFIEVYIEEMKRSVQLRVGDRDSAEPCWEATLRPGDVELTGSGKHRIGGGRRKTKRDHLLGALKDLREAELKEFKSKLMDMELEGHHTHIARGDLEKAGPVEIMELLICHYTERDAVEVTRKVLDAINQRDLAEKLCRRSRAAGNEPVGEDQPPLSRGFPCLSASAFPSHSQS
;
A
#
# COMPACT_ATOMS: atom_id res chain seq x y z
N MET A 1 24.92 -24.93 0.96
CA MET A 1 24.40 -26.06 1.76
C MET A 1 22.91 -25.82 1.93
N GLY A 2 22.07 -26.76 1.49
CA GLY A 2 20.61 -26.59 1.61
C GLY A 2 20.19 -26.67 3.07
N LEU A 3 19.42 -25.69 3.54
CA LEU A 3 18.72 -25.76 4.81
C LEU A 3 17.36 -26.40 4.53
N LEU A 4 17.14 -27.59 5.09
CA LEU A 4 15.81 -28.22 5.10
C LEU A 4 14.82 -27.31 5.86
N PRO A 5 13.51 -27.36 5.52
CA PRO A 5 12.50 -26.83 6.41
C PRO A 5 12.65 -27.52 7.77
N ASP A 6 12.53 -26.73 8.84
CA ASP A 6 12.80 -27.14 10.21
C ASP A 6 12.24 -28.53 10.54
N ASP A 7 13.11 -29.55 10.63
CA ASP A 7 12.72 -30.97 10.73
C ASP A 7 11.77 -31.22 11.91
N LEU A 8 11.96 -30.45 12.97
CA LEU A 8 11.16 -30.46 14.19
C LEU A 8 9.72 -29.96 13.95
N VAL A 9 9.51 -29.00 13.04
CA VAL A 9 8.18 -28.51 12.62
C VAL A 9 7.49 -29.55 11.72
N VAL A 10 8.23 -30.14 10.77
CA VAL A 10 7.70 -31.17 9.88
C VAL A 10 7.23 -32.38 10.71
N ILE A 11 8.10 -32.90 11.57
CA ILE A 11 7.81 -34.07 12.41
C ILE A 11 6.67 -33.81 13.41
N LEU A 12 6.58 -32.62 14.03
CA LEU A 12 5.46 -32.30 14.93
C LEU A 12 4.14 -32.02 14.19
N ALA A 13 4.17 -31.73 12.88
CA ALA A 13 2.97 -31.58 12.05
C ALA A 13 2.37 -32.93 11.62
N GLU A 14 3.18 -33.99 11.56
CA GLU A 14 2.75 -35.38 11.29
C GLU A 14 2.08 -36.07 12.50
N LEU A 15 1.92 -35.35 13.63
CA LEU A 15 1.17 -35.82 14.81
C LEU A 15 -0.30 -35.43 14.71
N ASP A 16 -1.20 -36.40 14.89
CA ASP A 16 -2.64 -36.09 14.96
C ASP A 16 -3.01 -35.30 16.25
N GLN A 17 -4.25 -34.80 16.36
CA GLN A 17 -4.67 -34.01 17.53
C GLN A 17 -4.59 -34.77 18.88
N LYS A 18 -4.71 -36.10 18.86
CA LYS A 18 -4.63 -36.97 20.03
C LYS A 18 -3.17 -37.26 20.38
N GLU A 19 -2.33 -37.54 19.39
CA GLU A 19 -0.88 -37.73 19.53
C GLU A 19 -0.19 -36.45 20.03
N LEU A 20 -0.50 -35.30 19.43
CA LEU A 20 0.01 -33.99 19.85
C LEU A 20 -0.42 -33.65 21.29
N LYS A 21 -1.63 -34.05 21.71
CA LYS A 21 -2.09 -33.91 23.09
C LYS A 21 -1.32 -34.82 24.07
N GLN A 22 -1.02 -36.05 23.66
CA GLN A 22 -0.20 -36.98 24.46
C GLN A 22 1.25 -36.49 24.57
N PHE A 23 1.83 -36.01 23.47
CA PHE A 23 3.17 -35.42 23.42
C PHE A 23 3.31 -34.27 24.42
N LYS A 24 2.38 -33.29 24.37
CA LYS A 24 2.34 -32.17 25.33
C LYS A 24 2.21 -32.62 26.77
N MET A 25 1.36 -33.62 27.05
CA MET A 25 1.14 -34.14 28.39
C MET A 25 2.41 -34.80 28.97
N LYS A 26 3.15 -35.53 28.14
CA LYS A 26 4.46 -36.11 28.53
C LYS A 26 5.55 -35.05 28.67
N LEU A 27 5.57 -34.03 27.80
CA LEU A 27 6.52 -32.92 27.83
C LEU A 27 6.48 -32.13 29.16
N VAL A 28 5.31 -31.97 29.77
CA VAL A 28 5.14 -31.28 31.07
C VAL A 28 5.82 -32.02 32.23
N VAL A 29 5.95 -33.35 32.14
CA VAL A 29 6.50 -34.23 33.19
C VAL A 29 7.83 -34.86 32.79
N PHE A 30 8.47 -34.34 31.74
CA PHE A 30 9.70 -34.92 31.20
C PHE A 30 10.88 -34.72 32.19
N PRO A 31 11.73 -35.74 32.39
CA PRO A 31 12.95 -35.58 33.19
C PRO A 31 14.00 -34.77 32.42
N VAL A 32 13.96 -33.45 32.59
CA VAL A 32 14.91 -32.52 31.98
C VAL A 32 16.31 -32.63 32.58
N LYS A 33 17.31 -32.25 31.78
CA LYS A 33 18.74 -32.26 32.13
C LYS A 33 19.02 -31.25 33.26
N GLU A 34 20.00 -31.56 34.10
CA GLU A 34 20.49 -30.69 35.17
C GLU A 34 20.80 -29.28 34.64
N GLY A 35 20.16 -28.26 35.23
CA GLY A 35 20.23 -26.85 34.78
C GLY A 35 19.12 -26.41 33.80
N CYS A 36 18.18 -27.28 33.42
CA CYS A 36 16.98 -26.94 32.64
C CYS A 36 15.71 -27.09 33.48
N ASP A 37 14.70 -26.24 33.22
CA ASP A 37 13.37 -26.31 33.84
C ASP A 37 12.32 -26.89 32.86
N ASN A 38 11.30 -27.54 33.40
CA ASN A 38 10.16 -28.01 32.59
C ASN A 38 9.31 -26.85 32.06
N ILE A 39 8.89 -26.94 30.80
CA ILE A 39 8.07 -25.91 30.15
C ILE A 39 6.70 -25.79 30.85
N PRO A 40 6.27 -24.58 31.28
CA PRO A 40 5.00 -24.39 31.96
C PRO A 40 3.79 -24.86 31.12
N PRO A 41 2.85 -25.64 31.69
CA PRO A 41 1.77 -26.27 30.93
C PRO A 41 0.84 -25.27 30.21
N GLY A 42 0.64 -24.08 30.77
CA GLY A 42 -0.16 -23.02 30.15
C GLY A 42 0.42 -22.48 28.83
N ARG A 43 1.73 -22.66 28.57
CA ARG A 43 2.34 -22.35 27.26
C ARG A 43 2.12 -23.46 26.23
N LEU A 44 1.89 -24.70 26.69
CA LEU A 44 1.73 -25.87 25.82
C LEU A 44 0.27 -26.14 25.45
N GLU A 45 -0.69 -25.77 26.31
CA GLU A 45 -2.12 -26.10 26.15
C GLU A 45 -2.66 -25.72 24.76
N LYS A 46 -2.43 -24.47 24.32
CA LYS A 46 -2.94 -23.95 23.03
C LYS A 46 -1.98 -24.10 21.85
N ALA A 47 -0.70 -24.40 22.08
CA ALA A 47 0.34 -24.42 21.05
C ALA A 47 0.06 -25.42 19.92
N LYS A 48 0.08 -24.98 18.66
CA LYS A 48 0.10 -25.88 17.48
C LYS A 48 1.53 -26.38 17.21
N ALA A 49 1.72 -27.30 16.27
CA ALA A 49 3.03 -27.91 15.96
C ALA A 49 4.17 -26.89 15.77
N LEU A 50 3.93 -25.82 15.02
CA LEU A 50 4.89 -24.74 14.77
C LEU A 50 5.22 -23.95 16.06
N GLU A 51 4.20 -23.56 16.84
CA GLU A 51 4.38 -22.88 18.12
C GLU A 51 5.10 -23.78 19.14
N LEU A 52 4.82 -25.08 19.12
CA LEU A 52 5.44 -26.09 19.98
C LEU A 52 6.92 -26.26 19.65
N CYS A 53 7.30 -26.30 18.37
CA CYS A 53 8.71 -26.26 17.95
C CYS A 53 9.41 -24.99 18.47
N ALA A 54 8.81 -23.82 18.26
CA ALA A 54 9.39 -22.55 18.71
C ALA A 54 9.59 -22.51 20.24
N ILE A 55 8.62 -23.03 21.02
CA ILE A 55 8.71 -23.17 22.47
C ILE A 55 9.83 -24.14 22.87
N LEU A 56 9.88 -25.34 22.27
CA LEU A 56 10.92 -26.34 22.56
C LEU A 56 12.32 -25.78 22.31
N LYS A 57 12.55 -25.14 21.15
CA LYS A 57 13.83 -24.51 20.81
C LYS A 57 14.18 -23.33 21.71
N SER A 58 13.19 -22.54 22.13
CA SER A 58 13.39 -21.40 23.02
C SER A 58 13.73 -21.80 24.46
N TYR A 59 13.27 -22.96 24.95
CA TYR A 59 13.52 -23.43 26.32
C TYR A 59 14.73 -24.35 26.42
N TYR A 60 14.92 -25.25 25.45
CA TYR A 60 15.95 -26.28 25.51
C TYR A 60 17.12 -26.04 24.54
N GLY A 61 17.02 -25.09 23.62
CA GLY A 61 17.99 -24.92 22.54
C GLY A 61 17.84 -25.98 21.45
N LYS A 62 18.39 -25.73 20.26
CA LYS A 62 18.12 -26.55 19.06
C LYS A 62 18.41 -28.03 19.26
N ASP A 63 19.60 -28.38 19.75
CA ASP A 63 20.09 -29.77 19.74
C ASP A 63 19.47 -30.60 20.87
N TYR A 64 19.23 -30.00 22.04
CA TYR A 64 18.57 -30.68 23.14
C TYR A 64 17.05 -30.75 22.95
N ALA A 65 16.42 -29.76 22.29
CA ALA A 65 15.03 -29.86 21.86
C ALA A 65 14.78 -31.05 20.91
N LEU A 66 15.72 -31.34 20.01
CA LEU A 66 15.66 -32.52 19.13
C LEU A 66 15.71 -33.83 19.95
N GLN A 67 16.66 -33.95 20.89
CA GLN A 67 16.78 -35.13 21.77
C GLN A 67 15.53 -35.36 22.62
N VAL A 68 14.99 -34.30 23.25
CA VAL A 68 13.73 -34.36 24.02
C VAL A 68 12.57 -34.80 23.12
N THR A 69 12.50 -34.29 21.89
CA THR A 69 11.44 -34.63 20.93
C THR A 69 11.53 -36.08 20.46
N MET A 70 12.71 -36.58 20.10
CA MET A 70 12.91 -38.00 19.71
C MET A 70 12.49 -38.96 20.83
N GLN A 71 12.86 -38.66 22.08
CA GLN A 71 12.46 -39.47 23.22
C GLN A 71 10.93 -39.43 23.42
N LEU A 72 10.32 -38.23 23.37
CA LEU A 72 8.87 -38.06 23.52
C LEU A 72 8.04 -38.70 22.40
N LEU A 73 8.53 -38.71 21.16
CA LEU A 73 7.93 -39.41 20.02
C LEU A 73 7.92 -40.93 20.23
N THR A 74 9.06 -41.49 20.64
CA THR A 74 9.17 -42.91 21.02
C THR A 74 8.18 -43.25 22.15
N ASP A 75 8.11 -42.36 23.14
CA ASP A 75 7.25 -42.47 24.32
C ASP A 75 5.73 -42.42 24.03
N ILE A 76 5.29 -41.84 22.90
CA ILE A 76 3.89 -41.87 22.42
C ILE A 76 3.63 -42.96 21.38
N GLY A 77 4.65 -43.76 21.03
CA GLY A 77 4.55 -44.85 20.04
C GLY A 77 4.83 -44.43 18.59
N ARG A 78 5.29 -43.20 18.34
CA ARG A 78 5.73 -42.71 17.01
C ARG A 78 7.23 -42.90 16.81
N SER A 79 7.70 -44.15 16.94
CA SER A 79 9.11 -44.51 16.70
C SER A 79 9.54 -44.30 15.24
N ASP A 80 8.58 -44.34 14.30
CA ASP A 80 8.76 -43.97 12.89
C ASP A 80 9.28 -42.53 12.75
N LEU A 81 8.62 -41.58 13.41
CA LEU A 81 9.02 -40.18 13.39
C LEU A 81 10.28 -39.91 14.21
N ALA A 82 10.48 -40.64 15.31
CA ALA A 82 11.71 -40.55 16.10
C ALA A 82 12.94 -41.02 15.31
N GLU A 83 12.80 -42.06 14.48
CA GLU A 83 13.87 -42.55 13.61
C GLU A 83 14.17 -41.57 12.48
N ILE A 84 13.15 -41.02 11.80
CA ILE A 84 13.33 -39.99 10.76
C ILE A 84 14.05 -38.76 11.34
N LEU A 85 13.61 -38.27 12.50
CA LEU A 85 14.25 -37.13 13.19
C LEU A 85 15.69 -37.45 13.62
N GLY A 86 15.97 -38.71 13.99
CA GLY A 86 17.31 -39.19 14.30
C GLY A 86 18.24 -39.20 13.08
N GLN A 87 17.74 -39.64 11.92
CA GLN A 87 18.52 -39.68 10.67
C GLN A 87 18.98 -38.27 10.25
N THR A 88 18.18 -37.23 10.44
CA THR A 88 18.59 -35.85 10.11
C THR A 88 19.66 -35.28 11.06
N THR A 89 19.84 -35.85 12.25
CA THR A 89 20.91 -35.45 13.20
C THR A 89 22.24 -36.20 13.02
N GLY A 90 22.24 -37.32 12.27
CA GLY A 90 23.38 -38.23 12.17
C GLY A 90 24.55 -37.77 11.27
N ALA A 91 24.38 -36.73 10.46
CA ALA A 91 25.36 -36.29 9.47
C ALA A 91 26.45 -35.34 10.06
N GLY A 92 27.06 -35.70 11.21
CA GLY A 92 27.81 -34.70 11.98
C GLY A 92 28.83 -35.11 13.05
N SER A 93 29.26 -36.37 13.20
CA SER A 93 30.54 -36.69 13.89
C SER A 93 30.90 -38.19 13.81
N ARG A 94 32.21 -38.50 13.76
CA ARG A 94 32.73 -39.88 13.75
C ARG A 94 34.06 -39.99 14.50
N SER A 95 33.98 -40.33 15.79
CA SER A 95 35.04 -40.86 16.67
C SER A 95 34.36 -41.20 18.01
N GLU A 96 34.65 -42.29 18.73
CA GLU A 96 35.71 -43.29 18.60
C GLU A 96 35.29 -44.62 19.28
N GLY A 97 35.78 -45.76 18.78
CA GLY A 97 36.04 -46.98 19.56
C GLY A 97 34.88 -47.83 20.09
N GLN A 98 34.42 -48.82 19.31
CA GLN A 98 34.77 -50.24 19.54
C GLN A 98 34.24 -51.16 18.42
N GLU A 99 35.07 -52.12 17.99
CA GLU A 99 34.69 -53.17 17.05
C GLU A 99 33.84 -54.25 17.74
N PHE A 100 32.84 -54.80 17.05
CA PHE A 100 32.60 -56.26 16.99
C PHE A 100 31.72 -56.66 15.79
N ASP A 101 32.41 -56.87 14.66
CA ASP A 101 32.35 -57.98 13.70
C ASP A 101 31.04 -58.74 13.33
N LEU A 102 30.98 -59.14 12.03
CA LEU A 102 30.09 -60.11 11.37
C LEU A 102 28.57 -59.79 11.31
N SER A 103 27.81 -60.00 10.23
CA SER A 103 28.04 -60.33 8.81
C SER A 103 26.68 -60.13 8.06
N CYS A 104 26.43 -60.32 6.75
CA CYS A 104 27.18 -60.90 5.62
C CYS A 104 26.56 -60.40 4.28
N GLY A 105 27.24 -60.60 3.14
CA GLY A 105 26.65 -60.82 1.80
C GLY A 105 25.71 -59.75 1.19
N GLY A 106 26.21 -58.97 0.24
CA GLY A 106 25.40 -57.97 -0.48
C GLY A 106 24.58 -58.52 -1.65
N ALA A 107 23.59 -57.73 -2.10
CA ALA A 107 22.98 -57.82 -3.42
C ALA A 107 22.70 -56.41 -3.94
N THR A 108 23.22 -56.08 -5.13
CA THR A 108 22.84 -54.87 -5.86
C THR A 108 21.49 -55.07 -6.54
N GLY A 109 20.53 -54.19 -6.22
CA GLY A 109 19.27 -54.07 -6.97
C GLY A 109 18.04 -54.59 -6.23
N GLU A 110 17.42 -53.71 -5.43
CA GLU A 110 15.97 -53.61 -5.16
C GLU A 110 15.73 -52.53 -4.07
N LEU A 111 15.68 -51.25 -4.47
CA LEU A 111 15.13 -50.15 -3.64
C LEU A 111 14.84 -48.90 -4.49
N LEU A 112 14.20 -49.10 -5.64
CA LEU A 112 13.78 -48.02 -6.55
C LEU A 112 12.40 -48.29 -7.19
N GLN A 113 11.52 -48.96 -6.45
CA GLN A 113 10.14 -49.28 -6.85
C GLN A 113 9.12 -49.07 -5.70
N SER A 114 9.10 -47.89 -5.10
CA SER A 114 8.00 -47.45 -4.22
C SER A 114 7.79 -45.92 -4.17
N LEU A 115 8.20 -45.19 -5.22
CA LEU A 115 7.68 -43.84 -5.47
C LEU A 115 6.45 -43.96 -6.39
N THR A 116 5.34 -43.35 -5.98
CA THR A 116 4.05 -43.48 -6.66
C THR A 116 4.01 -42.72 -7.99
N ALA A 117 3.12 -43.15 -8.89
CA ALA A 117 3.12 -42.76 -10.30
C ALA A 117 2.70 -41.30 -10.60
N TRP A 118 2.75 -40.38 -9.63
CA TRP A 118 2.27 -39.00 -9.79
C TRP A 118 3.35 -37.98 -10.17
N GLU A 119 4.64 -38.29 -9.98
CA GLU A 119 5.73 -37.31 -10.19
C GLU A 119 6.27 -37.24 -11.63
N LYS A 120 5.91 -38.19 -12.51
CA LYS A 120 6.49 -38.30 -13.87
C LYS A 120 5.71 -37.63 -15.00
N GLU A 121 4.51 -37.09 -14.75
CA GLU A 121 3.67 -36.47 -15.79
C GLU A 121 3.79 -34.94 -15.90
N ARG A 122 4.50 -34.24 -15.00
CA ARG A 122 4.43 -32.77 -14.91
C ARG A 122 5.49 -31.97 -15.67
N TYR A 123 6.52 -32.59 -16.29
CA TYR A 123 7.60 -31.84 -16.95
C TYR A 123 8.09 -32.46 -18.27
N SER A 124 7.37 -32.19 -19.36
CA SER A 124 7.93 -32.21 -20.71
C SER A 124 8.44 -30.80 -21.08
N TRP A 125 9.72 -30.54 -20.82
CA TRP A 125 10.34 -29.23 -21.07
C TRP A 125 10.47 -28.86 -22.56
N SER A 126 10.23 -29.79 -23.49
CA SER A 126 10.32 -29.59 -24.95
C SER A 126 9.01 -29.16 -25.64
N GLU A 127 7.94 -28.96 -24.86
CA GLU A 127 6.67 -28.37 -25.35
C GLU A 127 6.68 -26.83 -25.22
N LEU A 128 7.27 -26.32 -24.13
CA LEU A 128 7.25 -24.89 -23.77
C LEU A 128 8.21 -24.03 -24.62
N GLU A 129 9.36 -24.55 -25.03
CA GLU A 129 10.29 -23.85 -25.93
C GLU A 129 9.71 -23.61 -27.34
N ARG A 130 8.77 -24.46 -27.78
CA ARG A 130 8.04 -24.26 -29.05
C ARG A 130 7.05 -23.10 -28.96
N ILE A 131 6.34 -22.96 -27.85
CA ILE A 131 5.33 -21.90 -27.64
C ILE A 131 6.02 -20.53 -27.54
N ALA A 132 7.17 -20.45 -26.85
CA ALA A 132 7.96 -19.23 -26.72
C ALA A 132 8.52 -18.67 -28.06
N SER A 133 8.41 -19.43 -29.15
CA SER A 133 9.03 -19.12 -30.45
C SER A 133 8.03 -18.79 -31.58
N SER A 134 6.71 -18.74 -31.32
CA SER A 134 5.69 -18.66 -32.39
C SER A 134 4.66 -17.52 -32.32
N GLU A 135 4.80 -16.51 -31.46
CA GLU A 135 3.89 -15.35 -31.41
C GLU A 135 4.52 -14.04 -31.89
N GLY A 136 4.84 -14.00 -33.19
CA GLY A 136 5.01 -12.75 -33.92
C GLY A 136 3.65 -12.09 -34.21
N GLY A 137 3.00 -11.55 -33.17
CA GLY A 137 1.71 -10.87 -33.26
C GLY A 137 1.83 -9.34 -33.17
N ASN A 138 1.53 -8.64 -34.27
CA ASN A 138 1.56 -7.18 -34.34
C ASN A 138 0.36 -6.55 -33.62
N TRP A 139 0.57 -5.95 -32.44
CA TRP A 139 -0.45 -5.19 -31.72
C TRP A 139 -0.14 -3.70 -31.79
N SER A 140 -0.99 -2.95 -32.51
CA SER A 140 -0.90 -1.51 -32.67
C SER A 140 -1.17 -0.77 -31.37
N GLU A 141 -0.43 0.33 -31.16
CA GLU A 141 -0.52 1.22 -30.00
C GLU A 141 -1.88 1.93 -29.86
N HIS A 142 -2.01 2.62 -28.71
CA HIS A 142 -3.08 3.54 -28.28
C HIS A 142 -4.12 2.98 -27.29
N SER A 143 -3.75 2.98 -26.01
CA SER A 143 -4.70 3.06 -24.90
C SER A 143 -4.25 4.17 -23.96
N THR A 144 -5.14 5.10 -23.63
CA THR A 144 -4.87 6.31 -22.84
C THR A 144 -4.95 6.00 -21.33
N ALA A 145 -4.16 6.72 -20.53
CA ALA A 145 -3.85 6.39 -19.13
C ALA A 145 -5.03 6.43 -18.11
N GLU A 146 -6.26 6.62 -18.56
CA GLU A 146 -7.45 6.66 -17.70
C GLU A 146 -8.17 5.29 -17.59
N GLN A 147 -7.88 4.36 -18.51
CA GLN A 147 -8.63 3.10 -18.62
C GLN A 147 -8.20 2.00 -17.63
N GLY A 148 -7.04 2.13 -16.98
CA GLY A 148 -6.52 1.13 -16.04
C GLY A 148 -7.19 1.10 -14.65
N ARG A 149 -7.96 2.14 -14.26
CA ARG A 149 -8.55 2.24 -12.91
C ARG A 149 -9.89 1.51 -12.73
N ASN A 150 -10.50 0.97 -13.79
CA ASN A 150 -11.91 0.55 -13.79
C ASN A 150 -12.15 -0.95 -14.09
N GLU A 151 -11.14 -1.82 -13.90
CA GLU A 151 -11.34 -3.29 -13.95
C GLU A 151 -11.94 -3.82 -12.63
N LYS A 152 -13.13 -3.30 -12.29
CA LYS A 152 -13.88 -3.65 -11.07
C LYS A 152 -14.05 -5.17 -10.91
N CYS A 153 -13.99 -5.63 -9.65
CA CYS A 153 -14.13 -7.02 -9.22
C CYS A 153 -15.23 -7.78 -9.97
N LYS A 154 -14.91 -8.93 -10.57
CA LYS A 154 -15.85 -9.75 -11.38
C LYS A 154 -17.09 -10.23 -10.62
N LEU A 155 -17.01 -10.29 -9.30
CA LEU A 155 -18.13 -10.67 -8.43
C LEU A 155 -19.07 -9.49 -8.16
N CYS A 156 -18.58 -8.25 -8.22
CA CYS A 156 -19.38 -7.06 -7.94
C CYS A 156 -20.08 -6.56 -9.19
N PRO A 157 -21.41 -6.32 -9.15
CA PRO A 157 -22.09 -5.70 -10.27
C PRO A 157 -21.51 -4.30 -10.46
N ARG A 158 -21.39 -3.88 -11.71
CA ARG A 158 -20.93 -2.54 -12.04
C ARG A 158 -21.98 -1.56 -11.55
N GLU A 159 -21.61 -0.67 -10.64
CA GLU A 159 -22.39 0.55 -10.41
C GLU A 159 -22.51 1.30 -11.73
N GLU A 160 -23.73 1.68 -12.09
CA GLU A 160 -23.98 2.55 -13.24
C GLU A 160 -23.31 3.91 -12.95
N ASP A 161 -22.52 4.42 -13.90
CA ASP A 161 -21.78 5.68 -13.78
C ASP A 161 -22.73 6.90 -13.90
N LEU A 162 -23.76 6.95 -13.03
CA LEU A 162 -24.74 8.03 -12.90
C LEU A 162 -24.25 9.17 -11.98
N GLN A 163 -23.05 9.04 -11.40
CA GLN A 163 -22.46 10.01 -10.49
C GLN A 163 -21.46 10.90 -11.24
N GLU A 164 -21.62 12.22 -11.12
CA GLU A 164 -20.68 13.18 -11.73
C GLU A 164 -19.34 13.15 -10.97
N LYS A 165 -18.23 12.94 -11.69
CA LYS A 165 -16.90 12.91 -11.06
C LYS A 165 -16.41 14.32 -10.75
N ILE A 166 -16.09 14.58 -9.49
CA ILE A 166 -15.56 15.85 -9.00
C ILE A 166 -14.10 15.70 -8.57
N PHE A 167 -13.31 16.75 -8.80
CA PHE A 167 -11.92 16.85 -8.38
C PHE A 167 -11.83 17.84 -7.21
N PRO A 168 -11.42 17.41 -6.00
CA PRO A 168 -11.32 18.29 -4.85
C PRO A 168 -10.13 19.25 -4.93
N GLU A 169 -10.30 20.45 -4.37
CA GLU A 169 -9.20 21.34 -4.05
C GLU A 169 -8.51 20.85 -2.77
N THR A 170 -7.21 20.58 -2.82
CA THR A 170 -6.39 20.33 -1.63
C THR A 170 -6.19 21.63 -0.84
N VAL A 171 -6.50 21.59 0.46
CA VAL A 171 -6.37 22.68 1.44
C VAL A 171 -5.56 22.18 2.63
N CYS A 172 -4.32 22.65 2.76
CA CYS A 172 -3.45 22.35 3.90
C CYS A 172 -3.74 23.28 5.08
N SER A 173 -3.56 22.78 6.32
CA SER A 173 -3.52 23.61 7.52
C SER A 173 -2.32 24.58 7.49
N PRO A 174 -2.36 25.72 8.23
CA PRO A 174 -1.25 26.67 8.29
C PRO A 174 0.07 26.06 8.76
N ASP A 175 -0.01 25.05 9.63
CA ASP A 175 1.13 24.32 10.20
C ASP A 175 1.61 23.17 9.29
N GLY A 176 0.93 22.94 8.15
CA GLY A 176 1.24 21.88 7.18
C GLY A 176 0.86 20.46 7.61
N GLU A 177 0.47 20.24 8.86
CA GLU A 177 0.25 18.90 9.45
C GLU A 177 -1.03 18.17 8.98
N GLN A 178 -2.03 18.89 8.46
CA GLN A 178 -3.31 18.29 8.07
C GLN A 178 -3.76 18.76 6.68
N GLU A 179 -3.82 17.83 5.74
CA GLU A 179 -4.42 18.04 4.43
C GLU A 179 -5.92 17.74 4.47
N THR A 180 -6.73 18.70 4.02
CA THR A 180 -8.18 18.55 3.79
C THR A 180 -8.52 18.80 2.34
N TYR A 181 -9.67 18.31 1.91
CA TYR A 181 -10.24 18.46 0.59
C TYR A 181 -11.43 19.41 0.64
N ARG A 182 -11.57 20.27 -0.36
CA ARG A 182 -12.70 21.19 -0.52
C ARG A 182 -13.35 20.99 -1.89
N VAL A 183 -14.67 20.89 -1.92
CA VAL A 183 -15.47 20.84 -3.15
C VAL A 183 -16.61 21.84 -3.08
N HIS A 184 -16.89 22.50 -4.21
CA HIS A 184 -18.03 23.38 -4.37
C HIS A 184 -19.02 22.73 -5.33
N LEU A 185 -20.18 22.33 -4.82
CA LEU A 185 -21.23 21.67 -5.58
C LEU A 185 -22.30 22.72 -5.90
N PRO A 186 -22.39 23.21 -7.16
CA PRO A 186 -23.17 24.40 -7.49
C PRO A 186 -24.67 24.12 -7.69
N THR A 187 -25.06 22.85 -7.84
CA THR A 187 -26.42 22.41 -8.16
C THR A 187 -26.79 21.17 -7.38
N ALA A 188 -28.09 20.88 -7.29
CA ALA A 188 -28.57 19.58 -6.81
C ALA A 188 -28.08 18.46 -7.75
N GLY A 189 -27.71 17.30 -7.21
CA GLY A 189 -27.14 16.19 -7.97
C GLY A 189 -26.43 15.16 -7.10
N THR A 190 -25.87 14.13 -7.74
CA THR A 190 -25.04 13.10 -7.11
C THR A 190 -23.63 13.15 -7.69
N PHE A 191 -22.65 13.37 -6.83
CA PHE A 191 -21.25 13.61 -7.20
C PHE A 191 -20.33 12.60 -6.52
N CYS A 192 -19.23 12.19 -7.15
CA CYS A 192 -18.23 11.28 -6.57
C CYS A 192 -16.82 11.86 -6.68
N CYS A 193 -16.09 11.91 -5.57
CA CYS A 193 -14.70 12.38 -5.52
C CYS A 193 -13.73 11.45 -6.26
N SER A 194 -12.94 11.98 -7.19
CA SER A 194 -11.91 11.24 -7.95
C SER A 194 -10.74 10.70 -7.12
N GLU A 195 -10.47 11.31 -5.96
CA GLU A 195 -9.27 11.04 -5.13
C GLU A 195 -9.56 10.16 -3.90
N THR A 196 -10.83 10.04 -3.51
CA THR A 196 -11.21 9.39 -2.24
C THR A 196 -12.44 8.48 -2.36
N ASP A 197 -13.04 8.35 -3.54
CA ASP A 197 -14.31 7.66 -3.81
C ASP A 197 -15.48 8.07 -2.88
N LEU A 198 -15.38 9.21 -2.20
CA LEU A 198 -16.43 9.73 -1.32
C LEU A 198 -17.52 10.40 -2.17
N GLY A 199 -18.75 9.89 -2.08
CA GLY A 199 -19.88 10.40 -2.86
C GLY A 199 -20.84 11.27 -2.04
N PHE A 200 -21.39 12.29 -2.69
CA PHE A 200 -22.30 13.27 -2.11
C PHE A 200 -23.57 13.39 -2.96
N GLU A 201 -24.74 13.14 -2.37
CA GLU A 201 -26.03 13.52 -2.94
C GLU A 201 -26.49 14.82 -2.27
N VAL A 202 -26.81 15.85 -3.04
CA VAL A 202 -27.12 17.20 -2.54
C VAL A 202 -28.37 17.78 -3.18
N ARG A 203 -29.15 18.53 -2.39
CA ARG A 203 -30.45 19.13 -2.78
C ARG A 203 -30.36 20.60 -3.18
N ALA A 204 -29.23 21.25 -2.88
CA ALA A 204 -29.00 22.68 -3.03
C ALA A 204 -27.49 22.94 -3.17
N PRO A 205 -27.08 24.14 -3.62
CA PRO A 205 -25.67 24.49 -3.70
C PRO A 205 -25.00 24.39 -2.31
N VAL A 206 -23.82 23.77 -2.25
CA VAL A 206 -23.10 23.50 -1.00
C VAL A 206 -21.59 23.49 -1.20
N THR A 207 -20.86 24.05 -0.24
CA THR A 207 -19.42 23.80 -0.11
C THR A 207 -19.22 22.70 0.91
N VAL A 208 -18.51 21.63 0.53
CA VAL A 208 -18.12 20.55 1.46
C VAL A 208 -16.61 20.61 1.66
N GLN A 209 -16.18 20.56 2.92
CA GLN A 209 -14.78 20.38 3.29
C GLN A 209 -14.66 19.08 4.09
N TYR A 210 -13.71 18.22 3.74
CA TYR A 210 -13.54 16.93 4.40
C TYR A 210 -12.07 16.48 4.44
N GLY A 211 -11.76 15.45 5.21
CA GLY A 211 -10.43 14.85 5.25
C GLY A 211 -10.46 13.49 5.95
N TYR A 212 -9.39 12.71 5.80
CA TYR A 212 -9.25 11.45 6.54
C TYR A 212 -8.98 11.72 8.03
N ASP A 213 -9.52 10.85 8.89
CA ASP A 213 -9.19 10.79 10.31
C ASP A 213 -8.90 9.33 10.72
N SER A 214 -8.27 9.13 11.88
CA SER A 214 -7.78 7.81 12.30
C SER A 214 -8.76 7.11 13.24
N TRP A 215 -9.10 5.86 12.91
CA TRP A 215 -9.89 4.98 13.77
C TRP A 215 -9.21 4.74 15.14
N ASP A 216 -7.88 4.73 15.22
CA ASP A 216 -7.15 4.49 16.49
C ASP A 216 -7.33 5.65 17.50
N ARG A 217 -7.64 6.87 17.03
CA ARG A 217 -7.92 8.03 17.90
C ARG A 217 -9.25 7.89 18.63
N HIS A 218 -10.23 7.26 17.98
CA HIS A 218 -11.63 7.24 18.43
C HIS A 218 -12.06 5.88 19.00
N LEU A 219 -11.45 4.78 18.57
CA LEU A 219 -11.71 3.43 19.07
C LEU A 219 -10.80 3.09 20.26
N ALA A 220 -11.34 3.18 21.47
CA ALA A 220 -10.59 2.89 22.69
C ALA A 220 -10.04 1.44 22.72
N ALA A 221 -8.71 1.30 22.84
CA ALA A 221 -7.95 0.04 22.79
C ALA A 221 -8.26 -1.01 23.90
N ARG A 222 -9.29 -0.80 24.72
CA ARG A 222 -9.63 -1.63 25.90
C ARG A 222 -10.90 -2.47 25.73
N SER A 223 -11.54 -2.41 24.57
CA SER A 223 -12.70 -3.22 24.21
C SER A 223 -12.27 -4.37 23.30
N THR A 224 -12.80 -5.58 23.50
CA THR A 224 -12.70 -6.62 22.46
C THR A 224 -13.40 -6.11 21.20
N PRO A 225 -12.76 -6.14 20.02
CA PRO A 225 -13.37 -5.60 18.81
C PRO A 225 -14.56 -6.48 18.40
N LYS A 226 -15.77 -6.01 18.73
CA LYS A 226 -17.03 -6.48 18.12
C LYS A 226 -17.13 -6.05 16.64
N TRP A 227 -16.25 -5.17 16.21
CA TRP A 227 -16.28 -4.46 14.94
C TRP A 227 -14.94 -4.60 14.23
N MET A 228 -14.99 -4.69 12.91
CA MET A 228 -13.85 -4.63 12.00
C MET A 228 -14.00 -3.35 11.17
N VAL A 229 -12.91 -2.62 10.95
CA VAL A 229 -12.91 -1.49 10.01
C VAL A 229 -13.22 -2.01 8.61
N ALA A 230 -14.15 -1.36 7.91
CA ALA A 230 -14.61 -1.75 6.57
C ALA A 230 -14.34 -0.67 5.49
N GLY A 231 -13.86 0.51 5.91
CA GLY A 231 -13.47 1.61 5.03
C GLY A 231 -12.84 2.77 5.80
N PRO A 232 -12.36 3.81 5.10
CA PRO A 232 -11.77 4.99 5.72
C PRO A 232 -12.77 5.76 6.61
N LEU A 233 -12.24 6.45 7.61
CA LEU A 233 -12.97 7.39 8.46
C LEU A 233 -12.76 8.81 7.90
N PHE A 234 -13.86 9.54 7.69
CA PHE A 234 -13.84 10.92 7.19
C PHE A 234 -14.36 11.89 8.23
N SER A 235 -13.65 12.99 8.44
CA SER A 235 -14.19 14.21 9.04
C SER A 235 -14.80 15.05 7.92
N ILE A 236 -16.09 15.40 8.00
CA ILE A 236 -16.83 16.09 6.94
C ILE A 236 -17.56 17.30 7.52
N ARG A 237 -17.50 18.44 6.83
CA ARG A 237 -18.23 19.67 7.15
C ARG A 237 -18.88 20.20 5.88
N ALA A 238 -20.10 20.72 5.97
CA ALA A 238 -20.83 21.25 4.82
C ALA A 238 -21.49 22.59 5.15
N GLU A 239 -21.41 23.54 4.22
CA GLU A 239 -22.06 24.85 4.31
C GLU A 239 -22.89 25.15 3.05
N PRO A 240 -24.22 25.32 3.16
CA PRO A 240 -25.04 25.20 4.37
C PRO A 240 -25.29 23.72 4.75
N ALA A 241 -25.19 23.39 6.04
CA ALA A 241 -25.24 22.01 6.55
C ALA A 241 -26.49 21.19 6.16
N ARG A 242 -27.61 21.86 5.81
CA ARG A 242 -28.88 21.19 5.42
C ARG A 242 -28.99 20.87 3.93
N ALA A 243 -27.97 21.15 3.12
CA ALA A 243 -28.00 20.89 1.68
C ALA A 243 -27.76 19.42 1.30
N GLY A 244 -27.21 18.60 2.19
CA GLY A 244 -27.00 17.17 1.98
C GLY A 244 -28.31 16.37 1.91
N ALA A 245 -28.44 15.52 0.89
CA ALA A 245 -29.46 14.48 0.81
C ALA A 245 -28.95 13.14 1.35
N ALA A 246 -27.76 12.72 0.91
CA ALA A 246 -27.11 11.49 1.33
C ALA A 246 -25.59 11.55 1.18
N LEU A 247 -24.90 10.67 1.91
CA LEU A 247 -23.46 10.44 1.84
C LEU A 247 -23.22 9.00 1.41
N HIS A 248 -22.33 8.79 0.43
CA HIS A 248 -21.89 7.48 -0.04
C HIS A 248 -20.48 7.23 0.49
N LEU A 249 -20.38 6.50 1.59
CA LEU A 249 -19.12 6.18 2.25
C LEU A 249 -18.46 4.96 1.58
N PRO A 250 -17.25 5.07 1.01
CA PRO A 250 -16.57 3.94 0.38
C PRO A 250 -16.23 2.84 1.39
N HIS A 251 -16.31 1.59 0.95
CA HIS A 251 -15.90 0.41 1.71
C HIS A 251 -15.15 -0.61 0.84
N PHE A 252 -14.22 -1.33 1.45
CA PHE A 252 -13.44 -2.38 0.78
C PHE A 252 -14.08 -3.77 0.86
N LEU A 253 -15.27 -3.93 1.45
CA LEU A 253 -15.96 -5.22 1.51
C LEU A 253 -16.41 -5.69 0.11
N CYS A 254 -16.28 -6.99 -0.18
CA CYS A 254 -16.88 -7.62 -1.36
C CYS A 254 -18.21 -8.27 -0.98
N LEU A 255 -19.31 -7.51 -1.11
CA LEU A 255 -20.62 -7.93 -0.59
C LEU A 255 -21.34 -8.98 -1.47
N THR A 256 -20.97 -9.14 -2.75
CA THR A 256 -21.74 -9.95 -3.71
C THR A 256 -21.29 -11.41 -3.86
N SER A 257 -20.24 -11.84 -3.14
CA SER A 257 -20.09 -13.28 -2.84
C SER A 257 -21.25 -13.82 -1.97
N ALA A 258 -22.12 -12.94 -1.46
CA ALA A 258 -23.34 -13.28 -0.74
C ALA A 258 -24.55 -13.60 -1.65
N GLU A 259 -24.40 -13.73 -2.98
CA GLU A 259 -25.51 -14.19 -3.85
C GLU A 259 -26.00 -15.63 -3.54
N SER A 260 -25.41 -16.32 -2.55
CA SER A 260 -25.94 -17.56 -1.94
C SER A 260 -26.26 -17.47 -0.43
N ARG A 261 -26.24 -16.27 0.18
CA ARG A 261 -26.64 -16.02 1.59
C ARG A 261 -27.36 -14.66 1.70
N GLY A 262 -28.64 -14.69 2.08
CA GLY A 262 -29.54 -13.52 2.04
C GLY A 262 -29.28 -12.43 3.09
N GLU A 263 -30.33 -11.63 3.38
CA GLU A 263 -30.36 -10.37 4.17
C GLU A 263 -29.55 -10.31 5.48
N ALA A 264 -29.14 -11.44 6.04
CA ALA A 264 -28.35 -11.53 7.26
C ALA A 264 -26.95 -10.86 7.19
N ASP A 265 -26.33 -10.75 6.01
CA ASP A 265 -25.02 -10.11 5.88
C ASP A 265 -25.09 -8.58 5.68
N ALA A 266 -26.20 -8.05 5.12
CA ALA A 266 -26.46 -6.60 5.09
C ALA A 266 -26.63 -6.02 6.50
N ALA A 267 -27.28 -6.78 7.39
CA ALA A 267 -27.44 -6.46 8.82
C ALA A 267 -26.12 -6.43 9.62
N ARG A 268 -24.97 -6.70 8.98
CA ARG A 268 -23.64 -6.65 9.61
C ARG A 268 -22.85 -5.40 9.25
N VAL A 269 -23.23 -4.65 8.23
CA VAL A 269 -22.56 -3.37 7.92
C VAL A 269 -23.23 -2.26 8.71
N GLN A 270 -22.43 -1.42 9.34
CA GLN A 270 -22.88 -0.30 10.16
C GLN A 270 -22.06 0.94 9.82
N ILE A 271 -22.68 2.11 9.90
CA ILE A 271 -21.99 3.39 9.75
C ILE A 271 -21.70 3.90 11.16
N ALA A 272 -20.43 4.03 11.50
CA ALA A 272 -20.01 4.71 12.72
C ALA A 272 -20.17 6.22 12.52
N HIS A 273 -20.79 6.87 13.49
CA HIS A 273 -20.91 8.32 13.58
C HIS A 273 -20.31 8.75 14.91
N PHE A 274 -19.31 9.64 14.88
CA PHE A 274 -18.76 10.24 16.09
C PHE A 274 -19.27 11.68 16.22
N ALA A 275 -20.02 11.93 17.30
CA ALA A 275 -20.53 13.24 17.71
C ALA A 275 -19.99 13.61 19.10
N GLU A 276 -20.36 14.78 19.63
CA GLU A 276 -19.93 15.24 20.97
C GLU A 276 -20.30 14.25 22.09
N GLU A 277 -21.41 13.52 21.95
CA GLU A 277 -21.89 12.51 22.90
C GLU A 277 -21.16 11.16 22.79
N GLY A 278 -20.29 10.99 21.78
CA GLY A 278 -19.50 9.78 21.52
C GLY A 278 -19.84 9.10 20.20
N MET A 279 -19.54 7.80 20.13
CA MET A 279 -19.77 6.95 18.96
C MET A 279 -21.19 6.36 18.97
N THR A 280 -21.98 6.68 17.94
CA THR A 280 -23.22 5.99 17.60
C THR A 280 -23.00 5.06 16.39
N LEU A 281 -23.93 4.14 16.19
CA LEU A 281 -23.99 3.26 15.03
C LEU A 281 -25.32 3.49 14.31
N GLU A 282 -25.23 3.75 13.01
CA GLU A 282 -26.36 3.99 12.13
C GLU A 282 -26.45 2.88 11.09
N GLU A 283 -27.66 2.38 10.83
CA GLU A 283 -27.88 1.40 9.78
C GLU A 283 -27.79 2.08 8.39
N PRO A 284 -27.02 1.54 7.44
CA PRO A 284 -26.94 2.10 6.10
C PRO A 284 -28.31 2.02 5.42
N THR A 285 -28.81 3.15 4.92
CA THR A 285 -30.10 3.23 4.20
C THR A 285 -30.07 2.46 2.88
N GLY A 286 -28.87 2.19 2.36
CA GLY A 286 -28.62 1.24 1.28
C GLY A 286 -27.16 0.81 1.26
N LEU A 287 -26.91 -0.41 0.79
CA LEU A 287 -25.57 -0.92 0.51
C LEU A 287 -25.43 -1.09 -1.01
N ARG A 288 -24.43 -0.42 -1.58
CA ARG A 288 -23.99 -0.59 -2.96
C ARG A 288 -22.72 -1.46 -2.99
N PRO A 289 -22.26 -1.92 -4.16
CA PRO A 289 -21.07 -2.77 -4.26
C PRO A 289 -19.80 -2.19 -3.64
N PHE A 290 -19.64 -0.86 -3.62
CA PHE A 290 -18.46 -0.19 -3.04
C PHE A 290 -18.80 0.90 -2.01
N HIS A 291 -20.09 1.18 -1.73
CA HIS A 291 -20.51 2.28 -0.86
C HIS A 291 -21.64 1.92 0.11
N ALA A 292 -21.48 2.33 1.37
CA ALA A 292 -22.56 2.40 2.34
C ALA A 292 -23.24 3.78 2.27
N VAL A 293 -24.57 3.81 2.14
CA VAL A 293 -25.33 5.05 1.95
C VAL A 293 -26.00 5.50 3.26
N LEU A 294 -25.73 6.74 3.67
CA LEU A 294 -26.37 7.39 4.82
C LEU A 294 -27.25 8.55 4.34
N GLN A 295 -28.54 8.57 4.67
CA GLN A 295 -29.42 9.70 4.33
C GLN A 295 -29.43 10.80 5.40
N ASN A 296 -29.55 12.05 4.95
CA ASN A 296 -29.64 13.27 5.76
C ASN A 296 -28.56 13.37 6.86
N PRO A 297 -27.25 13.20 6.53
CA PRO A 297 -26.17 13.22 7.50
C PRO A 297 -26.08 14.58 8.23
N SER A 298 -25.65 14.55 9.50
CA SER A 298 -25.38 15.77 10.28
C SER A 298 -24.03 16.43 9.97
N PHE A 299 -23.25 15.87 9.02
CA PHE A 299 -21.91 16.30 8.60
C PHE A 299 -20.93 16.46 9.76
N SER A 300 -20.35 15.31 10.14
CA SER A 300 -19.48 15.11 11.30
C SER A 300 -18.40 14.07 10.94
N LEU A 301 -18.02 13.18 11.86
CA LEU A 301 -17.08 12.08 11.64
C LEU A 301 -17.83 10.79 11.28
N TYR A 302 -17.60 10.26 10.08
CA TYR A 302 -18.29 9.09 9.54
C TYR A 302 -17.35 8.06 8.92
N GLY A 303 -17.60 6.77 9.16
CA GLY A 303 -16.83 5.67 8.56
C GLY A 303 -17.57 4.33 8.64
N VAL A 304 -17.17 3.35 7.81
CA VAL A 304 -17.88 2.06 7.71
C VAL A 304 -17.24 1.01 8.62
N LEU A 305 -18.07 0.32 9.40
CA LEU A 305 -17.70 -0.81 10.26
C LEU A 305 -18.48 -2.07 9.87
N LEU A 306 -17.88 -3.23 10.14
CA LEU A 306 -18.49 -4.55 10.02
C LEU A 306 -18.64 -5.20 11.40
N VAL A 307 -19.83 -5.70 11.73
CA VAL A 307 -20.08 -6.47 12.95
C VAL A 307 -19.48 -7.88 12.82
N VAL A 308 -18.51 -8.17 13.70
CA VAL A 308 -17.81 -9.46 13.75
C VAL A 308 -18.55 -10.40 14.71
N SER A 309 -19.44 -11.22 14.15
CA SER A 309 -20.00 -12.38 14.84
C SER A 309 -19.12 -13.62 14.59
N ARG A 310 -19.36 -14.72 15.32
CA ARG A 310 -18.51 -15.94 15.28
C ARG A 310 -18.60 -16.76 13.97
N VAL A 311 -19.14 -16.20 12.89
CA VAL A 311 -19.56 -16.95 11.70
C VAL A 311 -19.08 -16.24 10.43
N LEU A 312 -18.10 -16.88 9.79
CA LEU A 312 -17.54 -16.66 8.44
C LEU A 312 -16.57 -15.46 8.25
N PRO A 313 -15.45 -15.68 7.54
CA PRO A 313 -14.59 -14.60 7.06
C PRO A 313 -15.27 -13.87 5.89
N ILE A 314 -15.17 -12.54 5.85
CA ILE A 314 -15.73 -11.72 4.77
C ILE A 314 -14.62 -11.38 3.77
N PRO A 315 -14.87 -11.54 2.44
CA PRO A 315 -13.90 -11.16 1.43
C PRO A 315 -13.77 -9.64 1.29
N VAL A 316 -12.55 -9.19 1.04
CA VAL A 316 -12.11 -7.80 1.00
C VAL A 316 -11.40 -7.52 -0.33
N HIS A 317 -11.80 -6.45 -1.01
CA HIS A 317 -11.08 -5.89 -2.15
C HIS A 317 -9.72 -5.37 -1.66
N ALA A 318 -8.65 -5.74 -2.36
CA ALA A 318 -7.28 -5.44 -1.95
C ALA A 318 -6.46 -4.81 -3.09
N LEU A 319 -5.42 -4.09 -2.70
CA LEU A 319 -4.43 -3.46 -3.57
C LEU A 319 -3.04 -3.97 -3.26
N VAL A 320 -2.25 -4.21 -4.30
CA VAL A 320 -0.80 -4.41 -4.26
C VAL A 320 -0.14 -3.13 -4.75
N LEU A 321 0.64 -2.46 -3.91
CA LEU A 321 1.41 -1.27 -4.28
C LEU A 321 2.90 -1.61 -4.31
N ILE A 322 3.63 -1.00 -5.25
CA ILE A 322 5.07 -1.26 -5.44
C ILE A 322 5.81 0.08 -5.46
N TYR A 323 6.87 0.18 -4.67
CA TYR A 323 7.77 1.34 -4.65
C TYR A 323 9.22 0.87 -4.83
N LEU A 324 10.05 1.61 -5.58
CA LEU A 324 11.49 1.38 -5.64
C LEU A 324 12.19 2.26 -4.59
N ALA A 325 12.94 1.64 -3.68
CA ALA A 325 13.52 2.26 -2.50
C ALA A 325 14.95 2.75 -2.74
N LEU A 326 15.10 3.99 -3.20
CA LEU A 326 16.39 4.57 -3.63
C LEU A 326 17.43 4.80 -2.50
N ARG A 327 17.09 4.47 -1.26
CA ARG A 327 18.00 4.52 -0.10
C ARG A 327 18.64 3.17 0.22
N ALA A 328 18.19 2.10 -0.44
CA ALA A 328 18.77 0.77 -0.37
C ALA A 328 19.69 0.55 -1.60
N ALA A 329 19.60 -0.59 -2.29
CA ALA A 329 20.20 -0.76 -3.60
C ALA A 329 19.27 -0.22 -4.71
N ASP A 330 19.83 0.12 -5.87
CA ASP A 330 19.11 0.71 -7.02
C ASP A 330 18.02 -0.21 -7.65
N THR A 331 17.80 -1.40 -7.07
CA THR A 331 16.86 -2.44 -7.49
C THR A 331 16.06 -3.04 -6.32
N THR A 332 16.07 -2.41 -5.14
CA THR A 332 15.26 -2.83 -3.98
C THR A 332 13.85 -2.28 -4.09
N LEU A 333 12.84 -3.15 -4.06
CA LEU A 333 11.43 -2.79 -4.11
C LEU A 333 10.76 -3.03 -2.74
N HIS A 334 9.86 -2.13 -2.34
CA HIS A 334 8.88 -2.37 -1.27
C HIS A 334 7.54 -2.75 -1.91
N LEU A 335 7.02 -3.93 -1.56
CA LEU A 335 5.69 -4.39 -1.96
C LEU A 335 4.75 -4.35 -0.75
N TYR A 336 3.65 -3.62 -0.89
CA TYR A 336 2.57 -3.52 0.09
C TYR A 336 1.36 -4.32 -0.38
N LEU A 337 0.65 -4.97 0.56
CA LEU A 337 -0.67 -5.55 0.33
C LEU A 337 -1.66 -4.95 1.35
N ILE A 338 -2.55 -4.08 0.88
CA ILE A 338 -3.51 -3.33 1.69
C ILE A 338 -4.96 -3.59 1.24
N PRO A 339 -5.97 -3.40 2.09
CA PRO A 339 -7.35 -3.30 1.60
C PRO A 339 -7.48 -2.10 0.64
N ASN A 340 -8.53 -2.08 -0.18
CA ASN A 340 -8.85 -0.98 -1.09
C ASN A 340 -9.32 0.27 -0.32
N ASP A 341 -8.37 0.93 0.35
CA ASP A 341 -8.56 2.07 1.24
C ASP A 341 -7.56 3.17 0.85
N HIS A 342 -8.06 4.22 0.21
CA HIS A 342 -7.26 5.35 -0.25
C HIS A 342 -6.59 6.13 0.89
N SER A 343 -7.04 6.00 2.14
CA SER A 343 -6.33 6.58 3.29
C SER A 343 -5.01 5.86 3.58
N LEU A 344 -4.96 4.54 3.36
CA LEU A 344 -3.75 3.73 3.49
C LEU A 344 -2.81 3.94 2.29
N GLU A 345 -3.35 3.99 1.07
CA GLU A 345 -2.59 4.30 -0.14
C GLU A 345 -1.87 5.66 -0.01
N LYS A 346 -2.60 6.70 0.44
CA LYS A 346 -2.05 8.03 0.72
C LYS A 346 -0.95 7.99 1.78
N ALA A 347 -1.18 7.32 2.92
CA ALA A 347 -0.19 7.24 3.99
C ALA A 347 1.09 6.48 3.59
N ILE A 348 0.97 5.44 2.76
CA ILE A 348 2.13 4.75 2.17
C ILE A 348 2.88 5.69 1.24
N LYS A 349 2.18 6.37 0.32
CA LYS A 349 2.79 7.32 -0.61
C LYS A 349 3.59 8.40 0.12
N GLU A 350 3.01 9.03 1.14
CA GLU A 350 3.69 10.05 1.96
C GLU A 350 4.90 9.48 2.74
N HIS A 351 4.84 8.22 3.18
CA HIS A 351 5.97 7.55 3.83
C HIS A 351 7.11 7.27 2.84
N GLU A 352 6.77 6.82 1.63
CA GLU A 352 7.71 6.42 0.60
C GLU A 352 8.38 7.63 -0.07
N GLU A 353 7.61 8.67 -0.41
CA GLU A 353 8.15 9.94 -0.94
C GLU A 353 9.15 10.57 0.07
N ARG A 354 8.82 10.54 1.37
CA ARG A 354 9.72 10.99 2.46
C ARG A 354 10.98 10.13 2.62
N ASN A 355 10.95 8.88 2.16
CA ASN A 355 12.10 7.99 2.13
C ASN A 355 12.82 7.98 0.76
N SER A 356 12.52 8.94 -0.12
CA SER A 356 13.09 9.04 -1.47
C SER A 356 12.79 7.82 -2.35
N SER A 357 11.73 7.07 -2.08
CA SER A 357 11.26 5.99 -2.96
C SER A 357 10.36 6.55 -4.07
N PHE A 358 10.17 5.80 -5.16
CA PHE A 358 9.22 6.17 -6.22
C PHE A 358 8.20 5.07 -6.50
N PHE A 359 6.96 5.45 -6.79
CA PHE A 359 5.86 4.52 -7.11
C PHE A 359 6.03 3.88 -8.49
N VAL A 360 6.10 2.55 -8.53
CA VAL A 360 6.21 1.76 -9.76
C VAL A 360 4.82 1.48 -10.31
N ASP A 361 4.46 2.15 -11.40
CA ASP A 361 3.12 2.10 -12.00
C ASP A 361 2.81 0.71 -12.60
N LYS A 362 1.98 -0.04 -11.87
CA LYS A 362 1.39 -1.33 -12.24
C LYS A 362 -0.04 -1.39 -11.72
N SER A 363 -0.90 -2.18 -12.38
CA SER A 363 -2.29 -2.37 -11.93
C SER A 363 -2.29 -2.87 -10.48
N PRO A 364 -2.86 -2.12 -9.52
CA PRO A 364 -2.76 -2.48 -8.11
C PRO A 364 -3.84 -3.47 -7.68
N GLN A 365 -4.96 -3.57 -8.41
CA GLN A 365 -6.13 -4.35 -8.00
C GLN A 365 -5.86 -5.86 -8.05
N THR A 366 -6.21 -6.59 -6.99
CA THR A 366 -6.15 -8.06 -7.00
C THR A 366 -7.23 -8.65 -7.91
N LYS A 367 -6.92 -9.74 -8.61
CA LYS A 367 -7.83 -10.45 -9.53
C LYS A 367 -9.10 -10.96 -8.85
N GLN A 368 -9.03 -11.19 -7.54
CA GLN A 368 -10.09 -11.66 -6.68
C GLN A 368 -9.97 -11.02 -5.28
N PRO A 369 -11.07 -10.92 -4.52
CA PRO A 369 -11.02 -10.50 -3.11
C PRO A 369 -10.15 -11.42 -2.25
N LEU A 370 -9.57 -10.85 -1.20
CA LEU A 370 -8.72 -11.53 -0.22
C LEU A 370 -9.41 -11.62 1.15
N TYR A 371 -8.82 -12.36 2.09
CA TYR A 371 -9.37 -12.54 3.44
C TYR A 371 -8.39 -12.05 4.50
N PHE A 372 -8.86 -11.21 5.44
CA PHE A 372 -8.04 -10.79 6.56
C PHE A 372 -7.64 -11.98 7.45
N HIS A 373 -6.44 -11.89 8.01
CA HIS A 373 -5.75 -12.91 8.79
C HIS A 373 -5.29 -14.15 8.01
N THR A 374 -5.44 -14.15 6.68
CA THR A 374 -4.78 -15.13 5.79
C THR A 374 -3.35 -14.68 5.46
N GLU A 375 -2.44 -15.64 5.32
CA GLU A 375 -1.06 -15.40 4.88
C GLU A 375 -0.97 -15.46 3.35
N TYR A 376 -0.37 -14.43 2.74
CA TYR A 376 -0.10 -14.38 1.31
C TYR A 376 1.40 -14.40 1.06
N ALA A 377 1.83 -15.28 0.16
CA ALA A 377 3.21 -15.44 -0.25
C ALA A 377 3.52 -14.55 -1.46
N VAL A 378 4.73 -13.99 -1.48
CA VAL A 378 5.27 -13.22 -2.60
C VAL A 378 6.40 -14.00 -3.25
N SER A 379 6.38 -14.05 -4.58
CA SER A 379 7.40 -14.72 -5.39
C SER A 379 7.79 -13.86 -6.58
N CYS A 380 9.01 -14.05 -7.06
CA CYS A 380 9.59 -13.37 -8.21
C CYS A 380 10.11 -14.42 -9.20
N LEU A 381 9.94 -14.16 -10.51
CA LEU A 381 10.47 -14.99 -11.59
C LEU A 381 11.23 -14.11 -12.61
N PRO A 382 12.54 -14.30 -12.83
CA PRO A 382 13.45 -15.20 -12.11
C PRO A 382 13.51 -14.93 -10.60
N GLU A 383 13.99 -15.92 -9.85
CA GLU A 383 14.10 -15.84 -8.39
C GLU A 383 14.95 -14.63 -7.95
N ALA A 384 14.50 -13.99 -6.88
CA ALA A 384 15.06 -12.77 -6.30
C ALA A 384 15.12 -12.93 -4.78
N GLU A 385 15.88 -12.08 -4.08
CA GLU A 385 15.90 -12.08 -2.62
C GLU A 385 14.62 -11.40 -2.10
N ILE A 386 13.84 -12.10 -1.27
CA ILE A 386 12.54 -11.62 -0.79
C ILE A 386 12.46 -11.77 0.74
N THR A 387 12.35 -10.65 1.45
CA THR A 387 12.36 -10.61 2.91
C THR A 387 11.27 -9.70 3.49
N PRO A 388 10.34 -10.22 4.31
CA PRO A 388 9.94 -11.63 4.36
C PRO A 388 9.25 -12.05 3.05
N TRP A 389 9.25 -13.33 2.68
CA TRP A 389 8.52 -13.82 1.49
C TRP A 389 7.02 -14.04 1.73
N ILE A 390 6.53 -13.77 2.94
CA ILE A 390 5.15 -14.01 3.36
C ILE A 390 4.66 -12.86 4.25
N LEU A 391 3.40 -12.47 4.10
CA LEU A 391 2.76 -11.43 4.92
C LEU A 391 1.33 -11.83 5.32
N THR A 392 0.90 -11.43 6.52
CA THR A 392 -0.48 -11.62 6.96
C THR A 392 -1.34 -10.44 6.54
N PHE A 393 -2.30 -10.67 5.64
CA PHE A 393 -3.19 -9.61 5.17
C PHE A 393 -4.10 -9.12 6.31
N SER A 394 -4.05 -7.83 6.64
CA SER A 394 -4.81 -7.26 7.77
C SER A 394 -4.93 -5.73 7.63
N TYR A 395 -5.97 -5.17 8.25
CA TYR A 395 -6.09 -3.71 8.37
C TYR A 395 -5.09 -3.18 9.41
N THR A 396 -4.18 -2.30 8.97
CA THR A 396 -3.30 -1.53 9.86
C THR A 396 -3.65 -0.05 9.69
N SER A 397 -4.02 0.64 10.77
CA SER A 397 -4.38 2.07 10.77
C SER A 397 -3.32 2.95 10.08
N GLN A 398 -3.75 4.01 9.39
CA GLN A 398 -2.85 4.89 8.62
C GLN A 398 -1.77 5.59 9.46
N GLU A 399 -1.97 5.72 10.78
CA GLU A 399 -0.98 6.30 11.70
C GLU A 399 0.18 5.34 12.03
N LYS A 400 0.03 4.06 11.71
CA LYS A 400 1.04 3.01 11.93
C LYS A 400 1.77 2.73 10.61
N ARG A 401 3.07 2.42 10.72
CA ARG A 401 3.87 2.00 9.56
C ARG A 401 3.26 0.72 8.97
N GLN A 402 2.83 0.80 7.72
CA GLN A 402 2.27 -0.33 7.00
C GLN A 402 3.33 -1.43 6.79
N PRO A 403 2.99 -2.71 6.95
CA PRO A 403 3.91 -3.81 6.64
C PRO A 403 4.15 -3.89 5.13
N PHE A 404 5.40 -4.16 4.75
CA PHE A 404 5.81 -4.39 3.37
C PHE A 404 6.75 -5.58 3.30
N ILE A 405 6.92 -6.07 2.07
CA ILE A 405 7.93 -7.06 1.70
C ILE A 405 9.02 -6.35 0.91
N GLU A 406 10.27 -6.57 1.29
CA GLU A 406 11.42 -6.13 0.52
C GLU A 406 11.73 -7.18 -0.56
N VAL A 407 11.81 -6.76 -1.82
CA VAL A 407 12.23 -7.59 -2.95
C VAL A 407 13.49 -6.97 -3.56
N TYR A 408 14.64 -7.63 -3.39
CA TYR A 408 15.91 -7.21 -3.95
C TYR A 408 16.28 -8.03 -5.19
N ILE A 409 16.54 -7.34 -6.30
CA ILE A 409 16.86 -7.93 -7.60
C ILE A 409 18.32 -7.58 -7.95
N GLU A 410 19.24 -8.51 -7.71
CA GLU A 410 20.70 -8.26 -7.77
C GLU A 410 21.16 -7.60 -9.09
N GLU A 411 20.56 -7.96 -10.23
CA GLU A 411 20.74 -7.24 -11.50
C GLU A 411 19.47 -7.27 -12.37
N MET A 412 18.73 -6.16 -12.46
CA MET A 412 17.51 -6.07 -13.28
C MET A 412 17.79 -5.88 -14.79
N LYS A 413 18.48 -6.85 -15.39
CA LYS A 413 18.86 -6.86 -16.83
C LYS A 413 17.75 -7.30 -17.78
N ARG A 414 16.70 -7.92 -17.24
CA ARG A 414 15.55 -8.48 -17.97
C ARG A 414 14.27 -8.18 -17.19
N SER A 415 13.13 -8.39 -17.83
CA SER A 415 11.85 -8.34 -17.11
C SER A 415 11.77 -9.42 -16.05
N VAL A 416 11.24 -9.08 -14.88
CA VAL A 416 10.86 -10.02 -13.83
C VAL A 416 9.35 -10.03 -13.65
N GLN A 417 8.79 -11.14 -13.21
CA GLN A 417 7.37 -11.24 -12.87
C GLN A 417 7.24 -11.38 -11.36
N LEU A 418 6.61 -10.39 -10.73
CA LEU A 418 6.18 -10.47 -9.33
C LEU A 418 4.79 -11.11 -9.25
N ARG A 419 4.59 -11.95 -8.25
CA ARG A 419 3.32 -12.62 -7.97
C ARG A 419 3.01 -12.59 -6.47
N VAL A 420 1.76 -12.30 -6.14
CA VAL A 420 1.19 -12.50 -4.80
C VAL A 420 0.16 -13.62 -4.90
N GLY A 421 0.20 -14.58 -3.98
CA GLY A 421 -0.69 -15.74 -3.99
C GLY A 421 -0.97 -16.28 -2.59
N ASP A 422 -2.09 -16.98 -2.45
CA ASP A 422 -2.33 -17.85 -1.31
C ASP A 422 -1.37 -19.05 -1.41
N ARG A 423 -0.85 -19.53 -0.28
CA ARG A 423 0.07 -20.69 -0.25
C ARG A 423 -0.57 -21.97 -0.80
N ASP A 424 -1.87 -22.11 -0.64
CA ASP A 424 -2.62 -23.31 -1.04
C ASP A 424 -3.19 -23.18 -2.47
N SER A 425 -3.00 -22.03 -3.14
CA SER A 425 -3.46 -21.75 -4.51
C SER A 425 -2.36 -21.87 -5.54
N ALA A 426 -2.62 -22.60 -6.63
CA ALA A 426 -1.74 -22.63 -7.80
C ALA A 426 -1.83 -21.35 -8.65
N GLU A 427 -2.94 -20.60 -8.57
CA GLU A 427 -3.12 -19.33 -9.29
C GLU A 427 -2.82 -18.13 -8.36
N PRO A 428 -2.02 -17.15 -8.81
CA PRO A 428 -1.72 -15.95 -8.03
C PRO A 428 -2.94 -15.01 -8.02
N CYS A 429 -3.27 -14.47 -6.84
CA CYS A 429 -4.34 -13.49 -6.68
C CYS A 429 -3.95 -12.12 -7.28
N TRP A 430 -2.67 -11.85 -7.50
CA TRP A 430 -2.15 -10.71 -8.24
C TRP A 430 -0.82 -11.07 -8.91
N GLU A 431 -0.56 -10.52 -10.09
CA GLU A 431 0.76 -10.62 -10.74
C GLU A 431 1.04 -9.37 -11.59
N ALA A 432 2.31 -8.98 -11.68
CA ALA A 432 2.75 -7.92 -12.58
C ALA A 432 4.15 -8.23 -13.14
N THR A 433 4.36 -7.85 -14.41
CA THR A 433 5.68 -7.89 -15.04
C THR A 433 6.34 -6.53 -14.90
N LEU A 434 7.48 -6.49 -14.22
CA LEU A 434 8.38 -5.34 -14.15
C LEU A 434 9.45 -5.46 -15.23
N ARG A 435 9.71 -4.39 -15.98
CA ARG A 435 10.74 -4.26 -17.01
C ARG A 435 11.87 -3.35 -16.49
N PRO A 436 13.11 -3.42 -17.01
CA PRO A 436 14.19 -2.54 -16.56
C PRO A 436 13.82 -1.05 -16.62
N GLY A 437 13.19 -0.62 -17.73
CA GLY A 437 12.65 0.75 -17.88
C GLY A 437 11.52 1.13 -16.91
N ASP A 438 10.92 0.18 -16.18
CA ASP A 438 9.97 0.47 -15.11
C ASP A 438 10.68 0.85 -13.80
N VAL A 439 11.98 0.59 -13.65
CA VAL A 439 12.78 0.94 -12.45
C VAL A 439 13.93 1.92 -12.75
N GLU A 440 14.30 2.10 -14.02
CA GLU A 440 15.34 3.04 -14.44
C GLU A 440 14.96 4.50 -14.13
N LEU A 441 15.62 5.08 -13.12
CA LEU A 441 15.65 6.52 -12.92
C LEU A 441 16.30 7.19 -14.15
N THR A 442 15.50 7.85 -14.98
CA THR A 442 16.00 8.54 -16.20
C THR A 442 16.92 9.72 -15.87
N GLY A 443 18.19 9.40 -15.62
CA GLY A 443 19.18 10.30 -15.02
C GLY A 443 20.61 10.18 -15.57
N SER A 444 20.81 9.50 -16.72
CA SER A 444 22.09 9.52 -17.45
C SER A 444 21.84 9.73 -18.94
N GLY A 445 22.55 10.70 -19.54
CA GLY A 445 22.24 11.19 -20.87
C GLY A 445 22.96 10.44 -21.99
N LYS A 446 22.19 9.74 -22.83
CA LYS A 446 22.22 9.81 -24.31
C LYS A 446 21.45 8.64 -24.93
N HIS A 447 20.18 8.86 -25.29
CA HIS A 447 19.72 8.62 -26.66
C HIS A 447 18.39 9.36 -26.87
N ARG A 448 18.21 9.94 -28.06
CA ARG A 448 16.92 10.52 -28.48
C ARG A 448 16.04 9.41 -29.02
N ILE A 449 14.79 9.33 -28.57
CA ILE A 449 13.54 9.20 -29.36
C ILE A 449 12.37 9.48 -28.40
N GLY A 450 11.26 10.02 -28.91
CA GLY A 450 10.25 10.73 -28.11
C GLY A 450 9.29 9.83 -27.30
N GLY A 451 8.93 10.30 -26.10
CA GLY A 451 7.97 9.64 -25.20
C GLY A 451 7.99 10.18 -23.76
N GLY A 452 8.37 11.45 -23.57
CA GLY A 452 8.66 11.98 -22.23
C GLY A 452 7.41 12.42 -21.45
N ARG A 453 7.25 11.88 -20.24
CA ARG A 453 6.36 12.40 -19.17
C ARG A 453 6.49 13.94 -19.10
N ARG A 454 5.37 14.67 -19.25
CA ARG A 454 5.34 16.14 -19.11
C ARG A 454 5.86 16.49 -17.70
N LYS A 455 6.95 17.24 -17.63
CA LYS A 455 7.55 17.68 -16.36
C LYS A 455 6.75 18.84 -15.79
N THR A 456 6.47 18.79 -14.50
CA THR A 456 5.68 19.78 -13.75
C THR A 456 6.53 20.99 -13.35
N LYS A 457 5.89 22.04 -12.84
CA LYS A 457 6.61 23.19 -12.25
C LYS A 457 7.46 22.76 -11.05
N ARG A 458 6.97 21.79 -10.25
CA ARG A 458 7.73 21.16 -9.15
C ARG A 458 9.00 20.48 -9.66
N ASP A 459 8.90 19.63 -10.69
CA ASP A 459 10.06 18.98 -11.31
C ASP A 459 11.11 19.99 -11.85
N HIS A 460 10.64 21.14 -12.33
CA HIS A 460 11.50 22.20 -12.84
C HIS A 460 12.18 23.01 -11.73
N LEU A 461 11.47 23.31 -10.64
CA LEU A 461 12.04 23.89 -9.43
C LEU A 461 13.09 22.98 -8.81
N LEU A 462 12.75 21.70 -8.58
CA LEU A 462 13.66 20.72 -7.99
C LEU A 462 14.90 20.52 -8.85
N GLY A 463 14.72 20.45 -10.18
CA GLY A 463 15.83 20.37 -11.12
C GLY A 463 16.78 21.57 -11.03
N ALA A 464 16.24 22.79 -10.92
CA ALA A 464 17.06 24.00 -10.78
C ALA A 464 17.82 24.04 -9.44
N LEU A 465 17.20 23.59 -8.34
CA LEU A 465 17.82 23.54 -7.02
C LEU A 465 18.86 22.41 -6.89
N LYS A 466 18.65 21.26 -7.54
CA LYS A 466 19.63 20.16 -7.62
C LYS A 466 20.82 20.46 -8.55
N ASP A 467 20.65 21.37 -9.51
CA ASP A 467 21.74 21.83 -10.39
C ASP A 467 22.70 22.82 -9.67
N LEU A 468 22.36 23.32 -8.46
CA LEU A 468 23.22 24.18 -7.64
C LEU A 468 24.28 23.38 -6.88
N ARG A 469 25.50 23.90 -6.82
CA ARG A 469 26.56 23.39 -5.93
C ARG A 469 26.28 23.77 -4.48
N GLU A 470 26.87 23.05 -3.52
CA GLU A 470 26.67 23.28 -2.09
C GLU A 470 26.91 24.74 -1.64
N ALA A 471 27.94 25.40 -2.18
CA ALA A 471 28.22 26.82 -1.91
C ALA A 471 27.13 27.75 -2.49
N GLU A 472 26.67 27.46 -3.71
CA GLU A 472 25.63 28.24 -4.42
C GLU A 472 24.26 28.04 -3.76
N LEU A 473 23.97 26.83 -3.26
CA LEU A 473 22.77 26.52 -2.49
C LEU A 473 22.78 27.23 -1.13
N LYS A 474 23.95 27.33 -0.48
CA LYS A 474 24.10 28.10 0.77
C LYS A 474 23.90 29.60 0.53
N GLU A 475 24.37 30.13 -0.60
CA GLU A 475 24.12 31.52 -0.99
C GLU A 475 22.66 31.76 -1.38
N PHE A 476 22.03 30.82 -2.10
CA PHE A 476 20.60 30.81 -2.42
C PHE A 476 19.75 30.93 -1.15
N LYS A 477 20.05 30.12 -0.12
CA LYS A 477 19.38 30.19 1.19
C LYS A 477 19.50 31.56 1.84
N SER A 478 20.70 32.15 1.87
CA SER A 478 20.88 33.50 2.43
C SER A 478 20.05 34.51 1.65
N LYS A 479 20.16 34.53 0.32
CA LYS A 479 19.43 35.48 -0.52
C LYS A 479 17.91 35.33 -0.46
N LEU A 480 17.38 34.12 -0.27
CA LEU A 480 15.94 33.91 -0.06
C LEU A 480 15.43 34.50 1.28
N MET A 481 16.29 34.61 2.29
CA MET A 481 15.97 35.31 3.54
C MET A 481 16.19 36.83 3.43
N ASP A 482 17.24 37.27 2.73
CA ASP A 482 17.72 38.65 2.75
C ASP A 482 17.13 39.56 1.63
N MET A 483 16.40 39.02 0.66
CA MET A 483 15.95 39.75 -0.55
C MET A 483 14.52 40.28 -0.41
N GLU A 484 14.33 41.59 -0.55
CA GLU A 484 13.01 42.23 -0.62
C GLU A 484 12.21 41.68 -1.82
N LEU A 485 11.10 41.00 -1.52
CA LEU A 485 10.16 40.48 -2.53
C LEU A 485 9.05 41.49 -2.78
N GLU A 486 8.91 41.92 -4.04
CA GLU A 486 7.83 42.81 -4.48
C GLU A 486 6.46 42.10 -4.43
N GLY A 487 5.69 42.31 -3.36
CA GLY A 487 4.34 41.76 -3.20
C GLY A 487 3.89 41.69 -1.74
N HIS A 488 2.81 40.96 -1.48
CA HIS A 488 2.36 40.62 -0.12
C HIS A 488 3.07 39.36 0.43
N HIS A 489 4.22 39.02 -0.14
CA HIS A 489 4.93 37.77 0.12
C HIS A 489 5.80 37.91 1.38
N THR A 490 5.49 37.14 2.43
CA THR A 490 6.32 37.04 3.64
C THR A 490 7.62 36.27 3.39
N HIS A 491 8.56 36.24 4.34
CA HIS A 491 9.77 35.44 4.23
C HIS A 491 9.59 34.06 4.90
N ILE A 492 10.17 33.01 4.29
CA ILE A 492 10.28 31.68 4.90
C ILE A 492 11.15 31.77 6.17
N ALA A 493 10.75 31.09 7.23
CA ALA A 493 11.44 31.17 8.50
C ALA A 493 12.86 30.57 8.43
N ARG A 494 13.81 31.28 9.04
CA ARG A 494 15.25 30.96 9.01
C ARG A 494 15.58 29.55 9.53
N GLY A 495 14.85 29.08 10.54
CA GLY A 495 15.10 27.78 11.17
C GLY A 495 14.91 26.60 10.21
N ASP A 496 13.92 26.71 9.31
CA ASP A 496 13.58 25.65 8.36
C ASP A 496 14.57 25.63 7.20
N LEU A 497 15.00 26.81 6.76
CA LEU A 497 15.88 26.97 5.60
C LEU A 497 17.34 26.57 5.86
N GLU A 498 17.86 26.78 7.07
CA GLU A 498 19.27 26.50 7.39
C GLU A 498 19.65 25.02 7.15
N LYS A 499 18.77 24.08 7.50
CA LYS A 499 19.02 22.62 7.38
C LYS A 499 18.44 21.97 6.12
N ALA A 500 17.48 22.59 5.43
CA ALA A 500 16.81 22.05 4.25
C ALA A 500 17.77 21.71 3.08
N GLY A 501 17.58 20.57 2.42
CA GLY A 501 18.23 20.24 1.15
C GLY A 501 17.44 20.77 -0.06
N PRO A 502 17.85 20.45 -1.31
CA PRO A 502 17.15 20.90 -2.51
C PRO A 502 15.68 20.46 -2.62
N VAL A 503 15.30 19.35 -1.99
CA VAL A 503 13.91 18.85 -1.96
C VAL A 503 13.09 19.66 -0.99
N GLU A 504 13.58 19.82 0.24
CA GLU A 504 12.92 20.53 1.32
C GLU A 504 12.81 22.04 1.00
N ILE A 505 13.82 22.64 0.37
CA ILE A 505 13.74 24.03 -0.13
C ILE A 505 12.65 24.18 -1.20
N MET A 506 12.52 23.21 -2.12
CA MET A 506 11.46 23.22 -3.13
C MET A 506 10.07 23.17 -2.48
N GLU A 507 9.87 22.28 -1.51
CA GLU A 507 8.61 22.15 -0.79
C GLU A 507 8.27 23.42 -0.01
N LEU A 508 9.22 23.96 0.78
CA LEU A 508 9.05 25.23 1.50
C LEU A 508 8.68 26.38 0.55
N LEU A 509 9.32 26.48 -0.62
CA LEU A 509 9.00 27.49 -1.64
C LEU A 509 7.57 27.34 -2.18
N ILE A 510 7.13 26.11 -2.49
CA ILE A 510 5.79 25.86 -3.05
C ILE A 510 4.70 26.07 -1.99
N CYS A 511 4.91 25.56 -0.77
CA CYS A 511 3.97 25.72 0.34
C CYS A 511 3.82 27.18 0.76
N HIS A 512 4.90 27.96 0.75
CA HIS A 512 4.88 29.36 1.18
C HIS A 512 4.46 30.35 0.08
N TYR A 513 4.77 30.09 -1.20
CA TYR A 513 4.53 31.05 -2.31
C TYR A 513 3.59 30.56 -3.41
N THR A 514 3.01 29.36 -3.31
CA THR A 514 2.31 28.64 -4.41
C THR A 514 3.24 28.27 -5.58
N GLU A 515 2.86 27.28 -6.40
CA GLU A 515 3.71 26.86 -7.54
C GLU A 515 4.04 27.96 -8.54
N ARG A 516 3.17 28.98 -8.69
CA ARG A 516 3.36 30.04 -9.67
C ARG A 516 4.41 31.04 -9.18
N ASP A 517 4.27 31.55 -7.97
CA ASP A 517 5.18 32.57 -7.46
C ASP A 517 6.47 31.92 -6.92
N ALA A 518 6.44 30.66 -6.46
CA ALA A 518 7.66 29.90 -6.16
C ALA A 518 8.65 29.86 -7.33
N VAL A 519 8.16 29.71 -8.57
CA VAL A 519 8.99 29.77 -9.79
C VAL A 519 9.61 31.16 -10.00
N GLU A 520 8.85 32.22 -9.73
CA GLU A 520 9.31 33.61 -9.91
C GLU A 520 10.26 34.06 -8.78
N VAL A 521 9.97 33.68 -7.53
CA VAL A 521 10.86 33.87 -6.37
C VAL A 521 12.18 33.12 -6.60
N THR A 522 12.13 31.84 -6.97
CA THR A 522 13.33 31.04 -7.28
C THR A 522 14.15 31.67 -8.40
N ARG A 523 13.50 32.16 -9.47
CA ARG A 523 14.17 32.90 -10.56
C ARG A 523 14.88 34.15 -10.03
N LYS A 524 14.19 35.01 -9.26
CA LYS A 524 14.77 36.23 -8.68
C LYS A 524 15.98 35.92 -7.78
N VAL A 525 15.90 34.87 -6.94
CA VAL A 525 17.04 34.45 -6.10
C VAL A 525 18.20 33.91 -6.94
N LEU A 526 17.94 33.07 -7.95
CA LEU A 526 18.97 32.56 -8.88
C LEU A 526 19.70 33.70 -9.61
N ASP A 527 18.96 34.70 -10.09
CA ASP A 527 19.57 35.90 -10.70
C ASP A 527 20.43 36.69 -9.69
N ALA A 528 19.98 36.78 -8.42
CA ALA A 528 20.70 37.48 -7.34
C ALA A 528 21.99 36.78 -6.88
N ILE A 529 22.10 35.44 -7.04
CA ILE A 529 23.32 34.66 -6.84
C ILE A 529 24.10 34.41 -8.14
N ASN A 530 23.81 35.20 -9.19
CA ASN A 530 24.47 35.15 -10.50
C ASN A 530 24.32 33.82 -11.28
N GLN A 531 23.35 32.97 -10.92
CA GLN A 531 23.02 31.70 -11.59
C GLN A 531 22.01 31.91 -12.74
N ARG A 532 22.31 32.87 -13.63
CA ARG A 532 21.40 33.34 -14.70
C ARG A 532 21.03 32.23 -15.69
N ASP A 533 21.97 31.34 -16.00
CA ASP A 533 21.72 30.19 -16.89
C ASP A 533 20.67 29.24 -16.30
N LEU A 534 20.67 29.04 -14.97
CA LEU A 534 19.66 28.24 -14.28
C LEU A 534 18.33 28.99 -14.16
N ALA A 535 18.34 30.30 -13.92
CA ALA A 535 17.13 31.14 -13.91
C ALA A 535 16.40 31.11 -15.26
N GLU A 536 17.12 31.30 -16.37
CA GLU A 536 16.57 31.20 -17.72
C GLU A 536 16.07 29.78 -18.04
N LYS A 537 16.84 28.75 -17.69
CA LYS A 537 16.49 27.34 -17.88
C LYS A 537 15.20 26.98 -17.11
N LEU A 538 15.03 27.49 -15.90
CA LEU A 538 13.82 27.35 -15.09
C LEU A 538 12.62 28.01 -15.80
N CYS A 539 12.73 29.28 -16.21
CA CYS A 539 11.64 30.00 -16.91
C CYS A 539 11.23 29.38 -18.24
N ARG A 540 12.19 28.97 -19.08
CA ARG A 540 11.91 28.35 -20.38
C ARG A 540 11.14 27.04 -20.19
N ARG A 541 11.48 26.27 -19.16
CA ARG A 541 10.84 24.99 -18.81
C ARG A 541 9.46 25.18 -18.17
N SER A 542 9.32 26.06 -17.18
CA SER A 542 8.05 26.31 -16.48
C SER A 542 6.98 26.95 -17.37
N ARG A 543 7.37 27.74 -18.38
CA ARG A 543 6.45 28.25 -19.42
C ARG A 543 5.99 27.16 -20.39
N ALA A 544 6.88 26.25 -20.80
CA ALA A 544 6.51 25.15 -21.69
C ALA A 544 5.50 24.17 -21.06
N ALA A 545 5.47 24.07 -19.72
CA ALA A 545 4.46 23.32 -18.98
C ALA A 545 3.11 24.06 -18.82
N GLY A 546 2.96 25.29 -19.34
CA GLY A 546 1.79 26.14 -19.12
C GLY A 546 0.97 26.51 -20.37
N ASN A 547 1.35 26.07 -21.56
CA ASN A 547 0.62 26.33 -22.81
C ASN A 547 -0.09 25.04 -23.29
N GLU A 548 -1.31 24.83 -22.84
CA GLU A 548 -2.34 24.18 -23.67
C GLU A 548 -2.84 25.20 -24.71
N PRO A 549 -3.19 24.80 -25.94
CA PRO A 549 -3.72 25.73 -26.93
C PRO A 549 -5.15 26.14 -26.55
N VAL A 550 -5.34 27.40 -26.18
CA VAL A 550 -6.66 28.04 -26.24
C VAL A 550 -7.10 27.98 -27.70
N GLY A 551 -8.28 27.40 -27.96
CA GLY A 551 -8.91 27.50 -29.27
C GLY A 551 -9.26 28.96 -29.56
N GLU A 552 -8.40 29.65 -30.30
CA GLU A 552 -8.73 30.93 -30.89
C GLU A 552 -9.83 30.70 -31.94
N ASP A 553 -11.06 31.06 -31.60
CA ASP A 553 -12.05 31.41 -32.60
C ASP A 553 -12.61 32.82 -32.32
N GLN A 554 -12.41 33.68 -33.32
CA GLN A 554 -12.92 35.05 -33.51
C GLN A 554 -12.31 36.23 -32.69
N PRO A 555 -11.71 37.22 -33.38
CA PRO A 555 -11.25 38.47 -32.76
C PRO A 555 -12.39 39.50 -32.57
N PRO A 556 -12.30 40.40 -31.57
CA PRO A 556 -13.34 41.40 -31.32
C PRO A 556 -13.36 42.49 -32.40
N LEU A 557 -14.54 42.73 -32.98
CA LEU A 557 -14.80 43.85 -33.90
C LEU A 557 -14.70 45.20 -33.17
N SER A 558 -13.79 46.05 -33.61
CA SER A 558 -13.58 47.39 -33.07
C SER A 558 -14.51 48.44 -33.69
N ARG A 559 -15.61 48.74 -33.00
CA ARG A 559 -16.37 50.01 -33.04
C ARG A 559 -16.95 50.21 -31.64
N GLY A 560 -16.79 51.32 -30.90
CA GLY A 560 -16.39 52.68 -31.24
C GLY A 560 -17.39 53.65 -30.58
N PHE A 561 -16.93 54.84 -30.15
CA PHE A 561 -17.69 55.94 -29.48
C PHE A 561 -17.71 55.94 -27.92
N PRO A 562 -17.76 57.13 -27.28
CA PRO A 562 -16.63 57.52 -26.43
C PRO A 562 -16.98 57.87 -24.97
N CYS A 563 -15.94 58.15 -24.19
CA CYS A 563 -16.05 58.82 -22.89
C CYS A 563 -16.79 60.16 -22.98
N LEU A 564 -17.67 60.42 -22.01
CA LEU A 564 -18.06 61.78 -21.62
C LEU A 564 -17.92 61.96 -20.11
N SER A 565 -17.51 63.18 -19.76
CA SER A 565 -17.08 63.64 -18.45
C SER A 565 -18.20 63.70 -17.40
N ALA A 566 -17.84 63.46 -16.14
CA ALA A 566 -18.63 63.94 -15.00
C ALA A 566 -18.46 65.46 -14.83
N SER A 567 -19.57 66.18 -14.69
CA SER A 567 -19.57 67.54 -14.12
C SER A 567 -20.96 67.94 -13.60
N ALA A 568 -20.97 68.63 -12.46
CA ALA A 568 -22.05 69.47 -11.91
C ALA A 568 -23.34 68.81 -11.36
N PHE A 569 -23.43 68.80 -10.02
CA PHE A 569 -24.64 69.11 -9.23
C PHE A 569 -25.35 70.39 -9.72
N PRO A 570 -26.68 70.58 -9.54
CA PRO A 570 -27.19 70.95 -8.21
C PRO A 570 -28.64 70.57 -7.79
N SER A 571 -28.78 70.45 -6.47
CA SER A 571 -29.88 70.90 -5.56
C SER A 571 -31.38 70.65 -5.81
N HIS A 572 -32.08 70.50 -4.67
CA HIS A 572 -33.54 70.54 -4.43
C HIS A 572 -34.39 69.37 -4.98
N SER A 573 -35.48 68.94 -4.33
CA SER A 573 -35.94 69.10 -2.93
C SER A 573 -37.24 68.31 -2.72
N GLN A 574 -37.42 67.68 -1.54
CA GLN A 574 -38.70 67.16 -1.04
C GLN A 574 -39.31 66.00 -1.88
N SER A 575 -40.08 65.07 -1.33
CA SER A 575 -40.65 64.90 0.02
C SER A 575 -40.69 63.42 0.38
#